data_AF-A0A3M1WSJ2-F1
#
_entry.id   AF-A0A3M1WSJ2-F1
#
_cell.length_a   1.000
_cell.length_b   1.000
_cell.length_c   1.000
_cell.angle_alpha   90.00
_cell.angle_beta   90.00
_cell.angle_gamma   90.00
#
_symmetry.space_group_name_H-M   'P 1'
#
loop_
_entity.id
_entity.type
_entity.pdbx_description
1 polymer ?
#
loop_
_entity_poly.entity_id
_entity_poly.type
_entity_poly.pdbx_seq_one_letter_code
_entity_poly.pdbx_strand_id
1 'polypeptide(L)' 'VCNFTPVPRHQYRIGVPTGGFWKEMLNSDAREYGGSGQGNAGGVHADPIPFYDRFPYSLSLTLPPLGVLFFKREVTSS' A
#
# COMPACT_ATOMS: atom_id res chain seq x y z
N VAL A 1 6.09 0.00 -3.06
CA VAL A 1 5.32 0.08 -4.33
C VAL A 1 5.58 1.43 -4.94
N CYS A 2 5.89 1.49 -6.24
CA CYS A 2 6.24 2.74 -6.93
C CYS A 2 5.27 2.96 -8.09
N ASN A 3 4.69 4.16 -8.17
CA ASN A 3 3.92 4.59 -9.33
C ASN A 3 4.74 5.63 -10.10
N PHE A 4 5.30 5.26 -11.27
CA PHE A 4 6.07 6.19 -12.11
C PHE A 4 5.22 6.87 -13.19
N THR A 5 3.89 6.84 -13.04
CA THR A 5 2.98 7.56 -13.93
C THR A 5 2.33 8.72 -13.18
N PRO A 6 2.01 9.84 -13.87
CA PRO A 6 1.32 10.98 -13.25
C PRO A 6 -0.16 10.69 -12.97
N VAL A 7 -0.65 9.48 -13.28
CA VAL A 7 -2.04 9.08 -13.08
C VAL A 7 -2.15 8.35 -11.73
N PRO A 8 -3.00 8.84 -10.79
CA PRO A 8 -3.28 8.13 -9.55
C PRO A 8 -3.98 6.80 -9.85
N ARG A 9 -3.64 5.75 -9.09
CA ARG A 9 -4.28 4.44 -9.23
C ARG A 9 -4.98 4.08 -7.92
N HIS A 10 -6.30 4.06 -7.96
CA HIS A 10 -7.11 3.56 -6.86
C HIS A 10 -7.27 2.04 -6.98
N GLN A 11 -7.41 1.36 -5.83
CA GLN A 11 -7.65 -0.09 -5.76
C GLN A 11 -6.58 -0.93 -6.48
N TYR A 12 -5.34 -0.44 -6.49
CA TYR A 12 -4.22 -1.15 -7.09
C TYR A 12 -3.86 -2.36 -6.22
N ARG A 13 -4.18 -3.55 -6.74
CA ARG A 13 -4.01 -4.79 -5.99
C ARG A 13 -2.58 -5.32 -6.11
N ILE A 14 -1.96 -5.63 -4.97
CA ILE A 14 -0.65 -6.29 -4.92
C ILE A 14 -0.73 -7.55 -4.06
N GLY A 15 -0.02 -8.61 -4.48
CA GLY A 15 0.08 -9.84 -3.72
C GLY A 15 1.02 -9.69 -2.53
N VAL A 16 0.62 -10.21 -1.37
CA VAL A 16 1.45 -10.29 -0.17
C VAL A 16 1.44 -11.70 0.42
N PRO A 17 2.54 -12.15 1.04
CA PRO A 17 2.65 -13.54 1.51
C PRO A 17 1.80 -13.83 2.75
N THR A 18 1.39 -12.80 3.50
CA THR A 18 0.69 -12.95 4.79
C THR A 18 -0.42 -11.93 4.94
N GLY A 19 -1.47 -12.32 5.67
CA GLY A 19 -2.57 -11.46 6.07
C GLY A 19 -2.17 -10.45 7.16
N GLY A 20 -3.12 -9.66 7.62
CA GLY A 20 -2.95 -8.69 8.72
C GLY A 20 -2.85 -7.24 8.27
N PHE A 21 -2.49 -6.35 9.20
CA PHE A 21 -2.37 -4.92 8.92
C PHE A 21 -0.99 -4.58 8.38
N TRP A 22 -0.98 -3.84 7.28
CA TRP A 22 0.21 -3.32 6.62
C TRP A 22 0.23 -1.81 6.77
N LYS A 23 1.06 -1.34 7.69
CA LYS A 23 1.24 0.07 7.98
C LYS A 23 1.99 0.76 6.84
N GLU A 24 1.48 1.90 6.38
CA GLU A 24 2.18 2.77 5.44
C GLU A 24 3.29 3.50 6.23
N MET A 25 4.54 3.08 6.00
CA MET A 25 5.71 3.61 6.72
C MET A 25 6.23 4.90 6.11
N LEU A 26 6.10 5.05 4.80
CA LEU A 26 6.57 6.22 4.07
C LEU A 26 5.69 6.41 2.85
N ASN A 27 5.22 7.65 2.68
CA ASN A 27 4.49 8.10 1.51
C ASN A 27 5.14 9.41 1.05
N SER A 28 5.79 9.37 -0.11
CA SER A 28 6.45 10.55 -0.68
C SER A 28 5.46 11.63 -1.14
N ASP A 29 4.16 11.31 -1.24
CA ASP A 29 3.08 12.26 -1.56
C ASP A 29 2.30 12.70 -0.31
N ALA A 30 2.82 12.42 0.90
CA ALA A 30 2.21 12.94 2.12
C ALA A 30 2.26 14.47 2.16
N ARG A 31 1.25 15.10 2.78
CA ARG A 31 1.17 16.57 2.96
C ARG A 31 2.40 17.14 3.65
N GLU A 32 3.01 16.36 4.54
CA GLU A 32 4.22 16.71 5.28
C GLU A 32 5.42 16.99 4.38
N TYR A 33 5.43 16.40 3.18
CA TYR A 33 6.46 16.58 2.15
C TYR A 33 6.01 17.48 0.99
N GLY A 34 4.88 18.18 1.13
CA GLY A 34 4.31 19.05 0.09
C GLY A 34 3.50 18.31 -0.99
N GLY A 35 3.21 17.02 -0.78
CA GLY A 35 2.38 16.21 -1.66
C GLY A 35 0.88 16.41 -1.45
N SER A 36 0.07 15.73 -2.27
CA SER A 36 -1.40 15.91 -2.29
C SER A 36 -2.12 15.42 -1.03
N GLY A 37 -1.45 14.60 -0.22
CA GLY A 37 -2.04 13.93 0.95
C GLY A 37 -2.88 12.71 0.60
N GLN A 38 -2.86 12.27 -0.66
CA GLN A 38 -3.46 11.00 -1.04
C GLN A 38 -2.58 9.83 -0.62
N GLY A 39 -3.19 8.84 0.01
CA GLY A 39 -2.50 7.67 0.55
C GLY A 39 -3.49 6.71 1.18
N ASN A 40 -2.98 5.78 1.96
CA ASN A 40 -3.81 4.72 2.55
C ASN A 40 -4.20 5.02 4.00
N ALA A 41 -4.34 6.30 4.37
CA ALA A 41 -4.77 6.74 5.69
C ALA A 41 -4.02 6.07 6.88
N GLY A 42 -2.72 5.79 6.70
CA GLY A 42 -1.86 5.15 7.70
C GLY A 42 -1.61 3.66 7.49
N GLY A 43 -2.38 2.96 6.65
CA GLY A 43 -2.14 1.56 6.29
C GLY A 43 -3.37 0.84 5.77
N VAL A 44 -3.17 -0.40 5.32
CA VAL A 44 -4.21 -1.25 4.74
C VAL A 44 -4.23 -2.63 5.36
N HIS A 45 -5.41 -3.24 5.46
CA HIS A 45 -5.52 -4.66 5.78
C HIS A 45 -5.36 -5.51 4.51
N ALA A 46 -4.65 -6.63 4.65
CA ALA A 46 -4.55 -7.64 3.61
C ALA A 46 -5.86 -8.45 3.53
N ASP A 47 -6.46 -8.47 2.34
CA ASP A 47 -7.59 -9.33 2.04
C ASP A 47 -7.12 -10.76 1.80
N PRO A 48 -7.89 -11.79 2.20
CA PRO A 48 -7.64 -13.20 1.86
C PRO A 48 -8.03 -13.50 0.40
N ILE A 49 -7.59 -12.65 -0.53
CA ILE A 49 -7.83 -12.79 -1.97
C ILE A 49 -6.49 -13.18 -2.62
N PRO A 50 -6.39 -14.39 -3.20
CA PRO A 50 -5.19 -14.83 -3.90
C PRO A 50 -4.83 -13.90 -5.07
N PHE A 51 -3.53 -13.71 -5.30
CA PHE A 51 -3.03 -12.88 -6.39
C PHE A 51 -1.87 -13.56 -7.12
N TYR A 52 -2.03 -13.70 -8.44
CA TYR A 52 -1.08 -14.37 -9.37
C TYR A 52 -0.63 -15.78 -8.91
N ASP A 53 -1.52 -16.57 -8.28
CA ASP A 53 -1.29 -17.94 -7.78
C ASP A 53 -0.06 -18.15 -6.85
N ARG A 54 0.64 -17.08 -6.50
CA ARG A 54 1.86 -17.10 -5.68
C ARG A 54 1.64 -16.47 -4.30
N PHE A 55 0.65 -15.60 -4.19
CA PHE A 55 0.37 -14.87 -2.95
C PHE A 55 -1.04 -15.19 -2.45
N PRO A 56 -1.20 -15.76 -1.24
CA PRO A 56 -2.51 -16.12 -0.70
C PRO A 56 -3.33 -14.90 -0.22
N TYR A 57 -2.68 -13.75 -0.04
CA TYR A 57 -3.31 -12.51 0.37
C TYR A 57 -2.98 -11.39 -0.61
N SER A 58 -3.79 -10.33 -0.61
CA SER A 58 -3.50 -9.14 -1.39
C SER A 58 -3.91 -7.85 -0.70
N LEU A 59 -3.21 -6.76 -1.01
CA LEU A 59 -3.51 -5.42 -0.53
C LEU A 59 -4.16 -4.61 -1.65
N SER A 60 -5.26 -3.94 -1.34
CA SER A 60 -5.87 -2.95 -2.23
C SER A 60 -5.33 -1.57 -1.88
N LEU A 61 -4.42 -1.05 -2.70
CA LEU A 61 -3.70 0.19 -2.42
C LEU A 61 -4.23 1.36 -3.25
N THR A 62 -4.24 2.55 -2.65
CA THR A 62 -4.31 3.80 -3.40
C THR A 62 -2.90 4.30 -3.64
N LEU A 63 -2.48 4.34 -4.91
CA LEU A 63 -1.17 4.84 -5.33
C LEU A 63 -1.30 6.30 -5.78
N PRO A 64 -0.62 7.24 -5.10
CA PRO A 64 -0.55 8.62 -5.55
C PRO A 64 0.25 8.73 -6.87
N PRO A 65 0.09 9.84 -7.62
CA PRO A 65 0.84 10.08 -8.84
C PRO A 65 2.32 10.31 -8.53
N LEU A 66 3.22 9.71 -9.31
CA LEU A 66 4.68 9.84 -9.14
C LEU A 66 5.18 9.57 -7.70
N GLY A 67 4.51 8.67 -6.97
CA GLY A 67 4.79 8.40 -5.57
C GLY A 67 5.42 7.04 -5.32
N VAL A 68 6.24 6.96 -4.27
CA VAL A 68 6.74 5.71 -3.69
C VAL A 68 6.11 5.51 -2.31
N LEU A 69 5.48 4.36 -2.13
CA LEU A 69 4.88 3.93 -0.87
C LEU A 69 5.64 2.75 -0.31
N PHE A 70 6.04 2.84 0.96
CA PHE A 70 6.63 1.73 1.70
C PHE A 70 5.62 1.20 2.71
N PHE A 71 5.41 -0.11 2.70
CA PHE A 71 4.53 -0.78 3.65
C PHE A 71 5.34 -1.74 4.51
N LYS A 72 5.04 -1.76 5.80
CA LYS A 72 5.57 -2.73 6.74
C LYS A 72 4.41 -3.44 7.41
N ARG A 73 4.47 -4.77 7.45
CA ARG A 73 3.53 -5.56 8.23
C ARG A 73 3.67 -5.20 9.71
N GLU A 74 2.57 -4.82 10.33
CA GLU A 74 2.51 -4.70 11.78
C GLU A 74 2.40 -6.11 12.36
N VAL A 75 3.46 -6.54 13.01
CA VAL A 75 3.47 -7.79 13.77
C VAL A 75 3.14 -7.38 15.19
N THR A 76 1.89 -7.55 15.59
CA THR A 76 1.54 -7.44 17.00
C THR A 76 2.22 -8.62 17.69
N SER A 77 3.44 -8.39 18.16
CA SER A 77 4.13 -9.28 19.09
C SER A 77 3.41 -9.12 20.43
N SER A 78 2.60 -10.11 20.79
CA SER A 78 1.98 -10.23 22.11
C SER A 78 3.02 -10.28 23.22
#